data_AF-A0A812VN34-F1
#
_entry.id   AF-A0A812VN34-F1
#
_cell.length_a   1.000
_cell.length_b   1.000
_cell.length_c   1.000
_cell.angle_alpha   90.00
_cell.angle_beta   90.00
_cell.angle_gamma   90.00
#
_symmetry.space_group_name_H-M   'P 1'
#
loop_
_entity.id
_entity.type
_entity.pdbx_description
1 polymer ?
#
loop_
_entity_poly.entity_id
_entity_poly.type
_entity_poly.pdbx_seq_one_letter_code
_entity_poly.pdbx_strand_id
1 'polypeptide(L)'
;MSDGGRVVVDLVAAERWDLGKVDAGPRWEVQDPTQVPKRSLVRYEVDLSTKTFTKRSLCDRHLGFTSVNPAYNGKKHRFVFAAVAHSDVGPYGGVAKIDVESGEIDEWLGGASEFFGEPLFVPKEGLDGEEDGYLISVSFDGQEDKSSVLIFDAKSISQGPVCQFPLQTAVPYGLKACWVPDLAYTPEEMKRKTTLLRMFVKKSTEWNAMEMGFSSFGGQALFQKQGVKMR
;
A
#
# COMPACT_ATOMS: atom_id res chain seq x y z
N MET A 1 17.93 -6.65 11.86
CA MET A 1 18.83 -6.74 13.04
C MET A 1 19.98 -7.69 12.73
N SER A 2 21.22 -7.27 12.97
CA SER A 2 22.42 -8.13 12.91
C SER A 2 22.79 -8.54 14.34
N ASP A 3 22.30 -9.67 14.81
CA ASP A 3 22.74 -10.21 16.10
C ASP A 3 23.81 -11.27 15.83
N GLY A 4 25.04 -11.06 16.30
CA GLY A 4 26.10 -12.07 16.26
C GLY A 4 26.45 -12.67 14.89
N GLY A 5 26.24 -11.94 13.79
CA GLY A 5 26.47 -12.45 12.42
C GLY A 5 25.24 -13.13 11.78
N ARG A 6 24.06 -13.02 12.39
CA ARG A 6 22.78 -13.43 11.79
C ARG A 6 21.94 -12.22 11.40
N VAL A 7 21.30 -12.29 10.23
CA VAL A 7 20.39 -11.28 9.71
C VAL A 7 19.01 -11.89 9.56
N VAL A 8 18.02 -11.28 10.22
CA VAL A 8 16.61 -11.65 10.09
C VAL A 8 15.93 -10.68 9.13
N VAL A 9 15.23 -11.23 8.13
CA VAL A 9 14.47 -10.46 7.13
C VAL A 9 13.06 -11.05 7.02
N ASP A 10 12.06 -10.22 7.23
CA ASP A 10 10.67 -10.57 6.98
C ASP A 10 10.22 -9.99 5.64
N LEU A 11 9.64 -10.83 4.81
CA LEU A 11 9.23 -10.48 3.45
C LEU A 11 7.84 -11.03 3.15
N VAL A 12 7.10 -10.27 2.37
CA VAL A 12 5.92 -10.79 1.66
C VAL A 12 6.42 -11.59 0.47
N ALA A 13 6.29 -12.92 0.56
CA ALA A 13 6.76 -13.85 -0.45
C ALA A 13 5.58 -14.40 -1.26
N ALA A 14 5.85 -14.74 -2.52
CA ALA A 14 4.94 -15.46 -3.40
C ALA A 14 5.67 -16.69 -3.97
N GLU A 15 4.94 -17.77 -4.25
CA GLU A 15 5.53 -19.01 -4.79
C GLU A 15 6.06 -18.85 -6.21
N ARG A 16 5.48 -17.92 -6.98
CA ARG A 16 5.93 -17.58 -8.32
C ARG A 16 5.93 -16.08 -8.52
N TRP A 17 6.84 -15.64 -9.38
CA TRP A 17 6.84 -14.30 -9.91
C TRP A 17 5.77 -14.19 -11.01
N ASP A 18 4.91 -13.16 -10.96
CA ASP A 18 3.85 -12.93 -11.95
C ASP A 18 3.98 -11.55 -12.60
N LEU A 19 4.64 -11.50 -13.77
CA LEU A 19 4.71 -10.30 -14.61
C LEU A 19 3.45 -10.08 -15.47
N GLY A 20 2.47 -10.98 -15.41
CA GLY A 20 1.35 -10.97 -16.34
C GLY A 20 1.80 -11.25 -17.78
N LYS A 21 0.90 -11.08 -18.74
CA LYS A 21 1.25 -11.12 -20.17
C LYS A 21 1.76 -9.75 -20.61
N VAL A 22 2.94 -9.72 -21.21
CA VAL A 22 3.45 -8.53 -21.92
C VAL A 22 2.49 -8.25 -23.09
N ASP A 23 2.10 -6.99 -23.29
CA ASP A 23 1.23 -6.49 -24.36
C ASP A 23 -0.30 -6.79 -24.30
N ALA A 24 -0.83 -7.22 -23.15
CA ALA A 24 -2.26 -7.53 -23.02
C ALA A 24 -3.17 -6.31 -22.68
N GLY A 25 -2.65 -5.09 -22.68
CA GLY A 25 -3.37 -3.91 -22.18
C GLY A 25 -3.24 -3.75 -20.65
N PRO A 26 -4.06 -2.88 -20.01
CA PRO A 26 -4.00 -2.69 -18.57
C PRO A 26 -4.31 -3.98 -17.81
N ARG A 27 -3.50 -4.34 -16.82
CA ARG A 27 -3.63 -5.63 -16.11
C ARG A 27 -5.03 -5.88 -15.56
N TRP A 28 -5.70 -4.86 -15.04
CA TRP A 28 -7.03 -5.00 -14.45
C TRP A 28 -8.12 -5.39 -15.46
N GLU A 29 -7.88 -5.29 -16.77
CA GLU A 29 -8.82 -5.71 -17.81
C GLU A 29 -8.64 -7.18 -18.23
N VAL A 30 -7.46 -7.76 -17.98
CA VAL A 30 -7.05 -9.06 -18.56
C VAL A 30 -6.52 -10.06 -17.53
N GLN A 31 -6.29 -9.63 -16.29
CA GLN A 31 -5.77 -10.49 -15.23
C GLN A 31 -6.93 -11.24 -14.57
N ASP A 32 -6.86 -12.56 -14.59
CA ASP A 32 -7.69 -13.42 -13.76
C ASP A 32 -7.15 -13.37 -12.32
N PRO A 33 -7.92 -12.85 -11.33
CA PRO A 33 -7.49 -12.78 -9.94
C PRO A 33 -7.15 -14.14 -9.33
N THR A 34 -7.73 -15.23 -9.84
CA THR A 34 -7.46 -16.60 -9.37
C THR A 34 -6.09 -17.10 -9.79
N GLN A 35 -5.48 -16.48 -10.79
CA GLN A 35 -4.13 -16.78 -11.26
C GLN A 35 -3.07 -15.94 -10.54
N VAL A 36 -3.46 -14.94 -9.75
CA VAL A 36 -2.51 -14.15 -8.96
C VAL A 36 -1.98 -15.03 -7.82
N PRO A 37 -0.66 -15.21 -7.70
CA PRO A 37 -0.11 -16.05 -6.65
C PRO A 37 -0.39 -15.45 -5.27
N LYS A 38 -0.69 -16.33 -4.31
CA LYS A 38 -0.84 -15.95 -2.91
C LYS A 38 0.44 -15.30 -2.40
N ARG A 39 0.28 -14.23 -1.64
CA ARG A 39 1.35 -13.47 -1.01
C ARG A 39 1.25 -13.62 0.50
N SER A 40 2.24 -14.23 1.13
CA SER A 40 2.23 -14.55 2.56
C SER A 40 3.49 -14.01 3.26
N LEU A 41 3.41 -13.83 4.58
CA LEU A 41 4.52 -13.29 5.36
C LEU A 41 5.48 -14.40 5.77
N VAL A 42 6.76 -14.24 5.43
CA VAL A 42 7.81 -15.24 5.64
C VAL A 42 9.03 -14.60 6.28
N ARG A 43 9.61 -15.29 7.26
CA ARG A 43 10.89 -14.93 7.87
C ARG A 43 12.03 -15.74 7.28
N TYR A 44 13.07 -15.02 6.87
CA TYR A 44 14.35 -15.56 6.47
C TYR A 44 15.37 -15.25 7.56
N GLU A 45 16.04 -16.27 8.07
CA GLU A 45 17.12 -16.13 9.05
C GLU A 45 18.43 -16.52 8.36
N VAL A 46 19.22 -15.53 8.02
CA VAL A 46 20.47 -15.67 7.25
C VAL A 46 21.64 -15.72 8.23
N ASP A 47 22.45 -16.77 8.15
CA ASP A 47 23.70 -16.88 8.88
C ASP A 47 24.86 -16.48 7.96
N LEU A 48 25.52 -15.38 8.30
CA LEU A 48 26.58 -14.80 7.47
C LEU A 48 27.88 -15.61 7.55
N SER A 49 28.07 -16.39 8.62
CA SER A 49 29.28 -17.21 8.81
C SER A 49 29.25 -18.46 7.95
N THR A 50 28.10 -19.15 7.90
CA THR A 50 27.89 -20.36 7.10
C THR A 50 27.44 -20.04 5.68
N LYS A 51 27.01 -18.81 5.40
CA LYS A 51 26.39 -18.38 4.14
C LYS A 51 25.16 -19.20 3.78
N THR A 52 24.40 -19.58 4.79
CA THR A 52 23.14 -20.34 4.64
C THR A 52 21.99 -19.52 5.20
N PHE A 53 20.76 -19.94 4.90
CA PHE A 53 19.57 -19.35 5.51
C PHE A 53 18.53 -20.42 5.81
N THR A 54 17.65 -20.15 6.77
CA THR A 54 16.40 -20.89 6.98
C THR A 54 15.22 -20.00 6.60
N LYS A 55 14.09 -20.64 6.25
CA LYS A 55 12.84 -19.99 5.88
C LYS A 55 11.73 -20.54 6.78
N ARG A 56 10.94 -19.67 7.40
CA ARG A 56 9.72 -20.07 8.13
C ARG A 56 8.53 -19.18 7.78
N SER A 57 7.35 -19.78 7.67
CA SER A 57 6.11 -19.02 7.52
C SER A 57 5.79 -18.29 8.83
N LEU A 58 5.43 -17.01 8.74
CA LEU A 58 4.94 -16.23 9.88
C LEU A 58 3.42 -16.09 9.84
N CYS A 59 2.85 -15.93 8.65
CA CYS A 59 1.40 -15.81 8.45
C CYS A 59 1.04 -16.26 7.04
N ASP A 60 0.08 -17.18 6.93
CA ASP A 60 -0.41 -17.71 5.66
C ASP A 60 -1.69 -17.01 5.16
N ARG A 61 -1.84 -15.71 5.40
CA ARG A 61 -2.91 -14.91 4.78
C ARG A 61 -2.42 -14.28 3.50
N HIS A 62 -3.32 -14.12 2.52
CA HIS A 62 -3.04 -13.27 1.35
C HIS A 62 -2.97 -11.81 1.79
N LEU A 63 -1.75 -11.28 1.84
CA LEU A 63 -1.47 -9.98 2.42
C LEU A 63 -0.43 -9.20 1.62
N GLY A 64 -0.33 -7.91 1.92
CA GLY A 64 0.75 -7.06 1.48
C GLY A 64 0.71 -5.70 2.16
N PHE A 65 1.47 -4.75 1.61
CA PHE A 65 1.65 -3.43 2.22
C PHE A 65 2.03 -3.51 3.70
N THR A 66 2.95 -4.42 4.02
CA THR A 66 3.37 -4.66 5.40
C THR A 66 4.14 -3.47 5.95
N SER A 67 3.87 -3.12 7.19
CA SER A 67 4.59 -2.13 7.98
C SER A 67 4.83 -2.63 9.40
N VAL A 68 5.76 -1.99 10.10
CA VAL A 68 5.98 -2.15 11.53
C VAL A 68 5.92 -0.78 12.17
N ASN A 69 5.84 -0.71 13.50
CA ASN A 69 6.04 0.55 14.19
C ASN A 69 7.41 1.15 13.80
N PRO A 70 7.47 2.40 13.29
CA PRO A 70 8.71 3.00 12.83
C PRO A 70 9.86 3.00 13.85
N ALA A 71 9.56 3.01 15.16
CA ALA A 71 10.56 2.91 16.22
C ALA A 71 11.31 1.56 16.25
N TYR A 72 10.73 0.54 15.60
CA TYR A 72 11.22 -0.84 15.52
C TYR A 72 11.82 -1.18 14.14
N ASN A 73 11.86 -0.23 13.20
CA ASN A 73 12.52 -0.43 11.91
C ASN A 73 13.99 -0.86 12.10
N GLY A 74 14.36 -1.97 11.44
CA GLY A 74 15.70 -2.56 11.53
C GLY A 74 16.01 -3.29 12.85
N LYS A 75 15.13 -3.19 13.86
CA LYS A 75 15.26 -3.84 15.17
C LYS A 75 14.44 -5.13 15.22
N LYS A 76 14.58 -5.87 16.32
CA LYS A 76 13.66 -6.99 16.63
C LYS A 76 12.28 -6.37 16.85
N HIS A 77 11.28 -6.94 16.20
CA HIS A 77 9.88 -6.55 16.28
C HIS A 77 9.04 -7.81 16.49
N ARG A 78 7.91 -7.67 17.16
CA ARG A 78 6.90 -8.71 17.39
C ARG A 78 5.67 -8.52 16.49
N PHE A 79 5.32 -7.29 16.14
CA PHE A 79 4.09 -6.99 15.42
C PHE A 79 4.36 -6.49 14.00
N VAL A 80 3.66 -7.08 13.04
CA VAL A 80 3.60 -6.62 11.65
C VAL A 80 2.16 -6.25 11.32
N PHE A 81 1.97 -5.10 10.69
CA PHE A 81 0.67 -4.64 10.21
C PHE A 81 0.59 -4.79 8.71
N ALA A 82 -0.55 -5.18 8.17
CA ALA A 82 -0.69 -5.47 6.74
C ALA A 82 -2.10 -5.21 6.21
N ALA A 83 -2.20 -4.96 4.91
CA ALA A 83 -3.46 -5.11 4.18
C ALA A 83 -3.71 -6.60 3.95
N VAL A 84 -4.94 -7.07 4.17
CA VAL A 84 -5.33 -8.48 4.00
C VAL A 84 -6.51 -8.62 3.06
N ALA A 85 -6.53 -9.68 2.26
CA ALA A 85 -7.64 -10.01 1.39
C ALA A 85 -8.73 -10.81 2.12
N HIS A 86 -9.96 -10.76 1.61
CA HIS A 86 -11.08 -11.57 2.09
C HIS A 86 -10.84 -13.08 1.90
N SER A 87 -10.02 -13.45 0.92
CA SER A 87 -9.69 -14.84 0.60
C SER A 87 -8.24 -14.93 0.13
N ASP A 88 -7.79 -16.12 -0.27
CA ASP A 88 -6.44 -16.32 -0.80
C ASP A 88 -6.21 -15.69 -2.18
N VAL A 89 -7.28 -15.17 -2.80
CA VAL A 89 -7.29 -14.50 -4.10
C VAL A 89 -7.95 -13.13 -4.02
N GLY A 90 -7.57 -12.25 -4.95
CA GLY A 90 -8.19 -10.93 -5.12
C GLY A 90 -7.51 -9.80 -4.35
N PRO A 91 -8.10 -8.59 -4.42
CA PRO A 91 -7.59 -7.39 -3.75
C PRO A 91 -7.74 -7.47 -2.23
N TYR A 92 -7.06 -6.56 -1.54
CA TYR A 92 -7.17 -6.45 -0.09
C TYR A 92 -8.53 -5.85 0.30
N GLY A 93 -9.17 -6.47 1.29
CA GLY A 93 -10.49 -6.08 1.81
C GLY A 93 -10.45 -5.59 3.26
N GLY A 94 -9.26 -5.49 3.85
CA GLY A 94 -9.14 -5.05 5.23
C GLY A 94 -7.71 -4.92 5.71
N VAL A 95 -7.57 -4.85 7.03
CA VAL A 95 -6.31 -4.62 7.73
C VAL A 95 -6.10 -5.67 8.81
N ALA A 96 -4.84 -6.00 9.11
CA ALA A 96 -4.49 -6.97 10.13
C ALA A 96 -3.24 -6.54 10.91
N LYS A 97 -3.20 -6.96 12.18
CA LYS A 97 -2.01 -7.08 13.01
C LYS A 97 -1.63 -8.56 13.11
N ILE A 98 -0.36 -8.86 12.87
CA ILE A 98 0.23 -10.20 12.96
C ILE A 98 1.24 -10.19 14.10
N ASP A 99 1.07 -11.08 15.08
CA ASP A 99 2.09 -11.39 16.08
C ASP A 99 3.03 -12.47 15.52
N VAL A 100 4.28 -12.09 15.22
CA VAL A 100 5.26 -12.99 14.57
C VAL A 100 5.92 -13.98 15.54
N GLU A 101 5.65 -13.85 16.85
CA GLU A 101 6.08 -14.81 17.87
C GLU A 101 5.00 -15.88 18.13
N SER A 102 3.73 -15.49 18.28
CA SER A 102 2.63 -16.45 18.52
C SER A 102 1.98 -17.00 17.24
N GLY A 103 2.07 -16.26 16.13
CA GLY A 103 1.32 -16.54 14.89
C GLY A 103 -0.13 -16.05 14.92
N GLU A 104 -0.55 -15.36 15.99
CA GLU A 104 -1.91 -14.81 16.10
C GLU A 104 -2.13 -13.66 15.11
N ILE A 105 -3.35 -13.60 14.57
CA ILE A 105 -3.78 -12.58 13.61
C ILE A 105 -5.03 -11.90 14.18
N ASP A 106 -4.93 -10.61 14.43
CA ASP A 106 -6.04 -9.74 14.80
C ASP A 106 -6.39 -8.86 13.59
N GLU A 107 -7.56 -9.09 13.00
CA GLU A 107 -7.93 -8.47 11.72
C GLU A 107 -9.37 -7.98 11.66
N TRP A 108 -9.59 -7.08 10.72
CA TRP A 108 -10.90 -6.56 10.37
C TRP A 108 -11.03 -6.46 8.86
N LEU A 109 -12.12 -7.00 8.34
CA LEU A 109 -12.48 -6.99 6.93
C LEU A 109 -13.71 -6.10 6.73
N GLY A 110 -13.68 -5.27 5.70
CA GLY A 110 -14.80 -4.42 5.31
C GLY A 110 -15.94 -5.18 4.64
N GLY A 111 -16.85 -4.43 4.03
CA GLY A 111 -17.88 -4.99 3.16
C GLY A 111 -17.30 -5.68 1.91
N ALA A 112 -18.05 -6.57 1.28
CA ALA A 112 -17.58 -7.33 0.12
C ALA A 112 -17.24 -6.48 -1.12
N SER A 113 -17.75 -5.24 -1.19
CA SER A 113 -17.41 -4.24 -2.22
C SER A 113 -16.38 -3.22 -1.76
N GLU A 114 -15.93 -3.32 -0.51
CA GLU A 114 -14.93 -2.43 0.06
C GLU A 114 -13.54 -3.02 -0.11
N PHE A 115 -12.62 -2.17 -0.53
CA PHE A 115 -11.26 -2.58 -0.80
C PHE A 115 -10.25 -1.59 -0.24
N PHE A 116 -9.15 -2.10 0.30
CA PHE A 116 -8.26 -1.36 1.16
C PHE A 116 -6.89 -1.13 0.50
N GLY A 117 -6.35 0.07 0.71
CA GLY A 117 -4.97 0.42 0.38
C GLY A 117 -3.97 -0.02 1.47
N GLU A 118 -2.81 0.65 1.50
CA GLU A 118 -1.81 0.44 2.55
C GLU A 118 -2.32 0.92 3.92
N PRO A 119 -2.28 0.07 4.98
CA PRO A 119 -2.41 0.53 6.34
C PRO A 119 -1.10 1.14 6.83
N LEU A 120 -1.14 2.44 7.09
CA LEU A 120 -0.06 3.22 7.64
C LEU A 120 -0.10 3.20 9.16
N PHE A 121 0.93 2.69 9.81
CA PHE A 121 1.08 2.79 11.27
C PHE A 121 1.48 4.21 11.68
N VAL A 122 0.75 4.77 12.65
CA VAL A 122 1.01 6.07 13.27
C VAL A 122 1.16 5.87 14.79
N PRO A 123 2.34 6.14 15.37
CA PRO A 123 2.53 5.98 16.81
C PRO A 123 1.71 7.00 17.61
N LYS A 124 1.18 6.58 18.76
CA LYS A 124 0.58 7.49 19.75
C LYS A 124 1.70 8.29 20.44
N GLU A 125 1.47 9.57 20.72
CA GLU A 125 2.42 10.39 21.46
C GLU A 125 2.52 9.93 22.93
N GLY A 126 3.75 9.80 23.44
CA GLY A 126 4.00 9.50 24.85
C GLY A 126 3.71 8.05 25.28
N LEU A 127 3.47 7.13 24.33
CA LEU A 127 3.34 5.70 24.60
C LEU A 127 4.48 4.91 23.95
N ASP A 128 4.96 3.89 24.67
CA ASP A 128 6.24 3.22 24.36
C ASP A 128 6.07 1.79 23.81
N GLY A 129 4.84 1.27 23.76
CA GLY A 129 4.58 -0.08 23.25
C GLY A 129 4.71 -0.19 21.74
N GLU A 130 5.13 -1.37 21.28
CA GLU A 130 5.29 -1.64 19.84
C GLU A 130 3.98 -1.47 19.05
N GLU A 131 2.84 -1.82 19.66
CA GLU A 131 1.49 -1.68 19.10
C GLU A 131 0.75 -0.41 19.57
N ASP A 132 1.41 0.50 20.31
CA ASP A 132 0.81 1.74 20.78
C ASP A 132 0.68 2.78 19.66
N GLY A 133 -0.37 2.64 18.87
CA GLY A 133 -0.60 3.50 17.72
C GLY A 133 -1.96 3.32 17.09
N TYR A 134 -2.07 3.83 15.89
CA TYR A 134 -3.22 3.68 15.03
C TYR A 134 -2.79 3.14 13.68
N LEU A 135 -3.68 2.41 13.00
CA LEU A 135 -3.56 2.18 11.57
C LEU A 135 -4.49 3.12 10.82
N ILE A 136 -3.98 3.81 9.81
CA ILE A 136 -4.78 4.62 8.89
C ILE A 136 -4.77 3.92 7.54
N SER A 137 -5.95 3.63 7.00
CA SER A 137 -6.09 3.06 5.66
C SER A 137 -7.20 3.78 4.89
N VAL A 138 -7.05 3.87 3.58
CA VAL A 138 -8.12 4.32 2.68
C VAL A 138 -8.85 3.09 2.17
N SER A 139 -10.17 3.09 2.28
CA SER A 139 -11.04 2.13 1.59
C SER A 139 -11.67 2.78 0.35
N PHE A 140 -11.99 1.95 -0.65
CA PHE A 140 -12.85 2.28 -1.78
C PHE A 140 -14.01 1.30 -1.80
N ASP A 141 -15.24 1.81 -1.80
CA ASP A 141 -16.45 1.01 -1.96
C ASP A 141 -16.91 1.07 -3.43
N GLY A 142 -16.83 -0.07 -4.11
CA GLY A 142 -17.22 -0.22 -5.50
C GLY A 142 -18.75 -0.16 -5.74
N GLN A 143 -19.58 -0.31 -4.70
CA GLN A 143 -21.03 -0.12 -4.85
C GLN A 143 -21.41 1.37 -4.82
N GLU A 144 -20.78 2.13 -3.93
CA GLU A 144 -21.07 3.55 -3.72
C GLU A 144 -20.22 4.51 -4.56
N ASP A 145 -19.16 3.99 -5.20
CA ASP A 145 -18.14 4.73 -5.94
C ASP A 145 -17.51 5.87 -5.10
N LYS A 146 -17.23 5.56 -3.84
CA LYS A 146 -16.70 6.50 -2.85
C LYS A 146 -15.61 5.86 -2.02
N SER A 147 -14.72 6.69 -1.49
CA SER A 147 -13.69 6.25 -0.57
C SER A 147 -13.96 6.72 0.86
N SER A 148 -13.37 6.04 1.83
CA SER A 148 -13.34 6.48 3.22
C SER A 148 -11.91 6.40 3.76
N VAL A 149 -11.56 7.27 4.70
CA VAL A 149 -10.36 7.10 5.53
C VAL A 149 -10.80 6.42 6.83
N LEU A 150 -10.21 5.28 7.15
CA LEU A 150 -10.50 4.51 8.36
C LEU A 150 -9.29 4.54 9.28
N ILE A 151 -9.56 4.72 10.56
CA ILE A 151 -8.56 4.72 11.64
C ILE A 151 -8.90 3.59 12.59
N PHE A 152 -7.93 2.71 12.85
CA PHE A 152 -8.05 1.57 13.76
C PHE A 152 -7.12 1.76 14.95
N ASP A 153 -7.51 1.31 16.15
CA ASP A 153 -6.55 1.14 17.23
C ASP A 153 -5.68 -0.08 16.92
N ALA A 154 -4.36 0.12 16.81
CA ALA A 154 -3.44 -0.95 16.42
C ALA A 154 -3.43 -2.12 17.44
N LYS A 155 -3.86 -1.89 18.68
CA LYS A 155 -3.98 -2.95 19.71
C LYS A 155 -5.15 -3.89 19.49
N SER A 156 -6.19 -3.46 18.79
CA SER A 156 -7.46 -4.19 18.73
C SER A 156 -8.16 -3.95 17.39
N ILE A 157 -7.55 -4.47 16.31
CA ILE A 157 -8.01 -4.26 14.94
C ILE A 157 -9.41 -4.84 14.74
N SER A 158 -9.67 -6.03 15.25
CA SER A 158 -10.97 -6.72 15.16
C SER A 158 -12.16 -5.94 15.75
N GLN A 159 -11.93 -4.94 16.61
CA GLN A 159 -13.00 -4.06 17.11
C GLN A 159 -13.52 -3.10 16.04
N GLY A 160 -12.85 -3.04 14.89
CA GLY A 160 -13.19 -2.16 13.78
C GLY A 160 -12.61 -0.76 13.94
N PRO A 161 -12.98 0.15 13.02
CA PRO A 161 -12.45 1.50 13.02
C PRO A 161 -12.93 2.28 14.24
N VAL A 162 -12.00 2.93 14.95
CA VAL A 162 -12.31 3.92 16.00
C VAL A 162 -12.78 5.25 15.40
N CYS A 163 -12.48 5.48 14.13
CA CYS A 163 -12.95 6.63 13.36
C CYS A 163 -13.04 6.28 11.88
N GLN A 164 -14.09 6.77 11.22
CA GLN A 164 -14.28 6.67 9.77
C GLN A 164 -14.65 8.05 9.22
N PHE A 165 -13.90 8.51 8.22
CA PHE A 165 -14.13 9.76 7.53
C PHE A 165 -14.51 9.48 6.07
N PRO A 166 -15.81 9.52 5.72
CA PRO A 166 -16.25 9.31 4.35
C PRO A 166 -15.83 10.47 3.45
N LEU A 167 -15.30 10.14 2.27
CA LEU A 167 -14.95 11.11 1.23
C LEU A 167 -16.10 11.26 0.24
N GLN A 168 -16.20 12.44 -0.37
CA GLN A 168 -17.24 12.72 -1.37
C GLN A 168 -16.91 12.20 -2.78
N THR A 169 -15.77 11.52 -2.93
CA THR A 169 -15.28 11.03 -4.22
C THR A 169 -14.46 9.76 -4.03
N ALA A 170 -14.38 8.95 -5.07
CA ALA A 170 -13.44 7.85 -5.15
C ALA A 170 -12.00 8.37 -5.17
N VAL A 171 -11.15 7.80 -4.33
CA VAL A 171 -9.70 7.98 -4.39
C VAL A 171 -9.14 6.79 -5.17
N PRO A 172 -8.46 7.00 -6.32
CA PRO A 172 -7.81 5.91 -7.04
C PRO A 172 -6.85 5.14 -6.14
N TYR A 173 -6.74 3.83 -6.36
CA TYR A 173 -5.82 2.99 -5.58
C TYR A 173 -4.39 3.52 -5.61
N GLY A 174 -3.90 3.88 -4.43
CA GLY A 174 -2.52 4.30 -4.22
C GLY A 174 -1.56 3.12 -4.06
N LEU A 175 -0.30 3.46 -3.80
CA LEU A 175 0.74 2.49 -3.47
C LEU A 175 1.22 2.67 -2.03
N LYS A 176 1.93 3.76 -1.77
CA LYS A 176 2.61 3.99 -0.50
C LYS A 176 2.23 5.33 0.11
N ALA A 177 2.23 5.38 1.44
CA ALA A 177 1.97 6.57 2.25
C ALA A 177 3.08 6.78 3.27
N CYS A 178 3.13 7.99 3.84
CA CYS A 178 3.98 8.30 4.99
C CYS A 178 3.26 9.26 5.93
N TRP A 179 3.52 9.14 7.22
CA TRP A 179 3.03 10.07 8.24
C TRP A 179 4.11 11.11 8.52
N VAL A 180 3.70 12.38 8.56
CA VAL A 180 4.56 13.50 8.92
C VAL A 180 3.90 14.21 10.10
N PRO A 181 4.45 14.08 11.32
CA PRO A 181 3.96 14.83 12.48
C PRO A 181 3.95 16.33 12.21
N ASP A 182 3.02 17.04 12.83
CA ASP A 182 2.92 18.51 12.82
C ASP A 182 2.76 19.17 11.44
N LEU A 183 2.51 18.39 10.38
CA LEU A 183 2.20 18.92 9.05
C LEU A 183 0.72 19.30 8.97
N ALA A 184 0.36 20.39 9.64
CA ALA A 184 -0.99 20.96 9.58
C ALA A 184 -0.97 22.23 8.70
N TYR A 185 -1.62 22.17 7.53
CA TYR A 185 -1.84 23.36 6.71
C TYR A 185 -3.07 24.12 7.18
N THR A 186 -2.96 25.43 7.28
CA THR A 186 -4.14 26.30 7.41
C THR A 186 -5.04 26.18 6.17
N PRO A 187 -6.35 26.48 6.27
CA PRO A 187 -7.25 26.47 5.10
C PRO A 187 -6.75 27.34 3.94
N GLU A 188 -6.11 28.47 4.25
CA GLU A 188 -5.54 29.39 3.25
C GLU A 188 -4.31 28.79 2.57
N GLU A 189 -3.43 28.15 3.34
CA GLU A 189 -2.28 27.42 2.77
C GLU A 189 -2.72 26.24 1.91
N MET A 190 -3.74 25.49 2.35
CA MET A 190 -4.33 24.43 1.54
C MET A 190 -4.87 25.01 0.23
N LYS A 191 -5.70 26.06 0.28
CA LYS A 191 -6.25 26.69 -0.93
C LYS A 191 -5.15 27.20 -1.87
N ARG A 192 -4.10 27.81 -1.33
CA ARG A 192 -2.94 28.27 -2.11
C ARG A 192 -2.22 27.10 -2.78
N LYS A 193 -1.90 26.06 -2.02
CA LYS A 193 -1.19 24.87 -2.53
C LYS A 193 -2.02 24.10 -3.54
N THR A 194 -3.31 23.90 -3.30
CA THR A 194 -4.23 23.24 -4.25
C THR A 194 -4.39 24.05 -5.53
N THR A 195 -4.46 25.39 -5.45
CA THR A 195 -4.48 26.26 -6.63
C THR A 195 -3.20 26.11 -7.44
N LEU A 196 -2.03 26.18 -6.79
CA LEU A 196 -0.73 25.97 -7.45
C LEU A 196 -0.64 24.59 -8.10
N LEU A 197 -1.05 23.53 -7.39
CA LEU A 197 -1.08 22.17 -7.94
C LEU A 197 -1.97 22.08 -9.18
N ARG A 198 -3.18 22.66 -9.16
CA ARG A 198 -4.06 22.70 -10.33
C ARG A 198 -3.43 23.46 -11.50
N MET A 199 -2.73 24.56 -11.23
CA MET A 199 -1.98 25.29 -12.25
C MET A 199 -0.85 24.45 -12.85
N PHE A 200 -0.08 23.73 -12.02
CA PHE A 200 0.97 22.82 -12.48
C PHE A 200 0.41 21.66 -13.29
N VAL A 201 -0.69 21.03 -12.85
CA VAL A 201 -1.35 19.95 -13.58
C VAL A 201 -1.83 20.47 -14.93
N LYS A 202 -2.56 21.60 -14.96
CA LYS A 202 -3.01 22.23 -16.21
C LYS A 202 -1.83 22.52 -17.15
N LYS A 203 -0.76 23.14 -16.64
CA LYS A 203 0.44 23.42 -17.43
C LYS A 203 1.15 22.15 -17.89
N SER A 204 1.16 21.08 -17.10
CA SER A 204 1.72 19.78 -17.51
C SER A 204 0.92 19.14 -18.63
N THR A 205 -0.42 19.26 -18.60
CA THR A 205 -1.29 18.83 -19.69
C THR A 205 -1.06 19.67 -20.93
N GLU A 206 -0.84 20.98 -20.78
CA GLU A 206 -0.46 21.87 -21.89
C GLU A 206 0.93 21.55 -22.46
N TRP A 207 1.90 21.17 -21.63
CA TRP A 207 3.23 20.74 -22.08
C TRP A 207 3.20 19.40 -22.81
N ASN A 208 2.39 18.46 -22.31
CA ASN A 208 2.15 17.19 -23.00
C ASN A 208 1.28 17.36 -24.27
N ALA A 209 0.53 18.46 -24.38
CA ALA A 209 -0.24 18.84 -25.57
C ALA A 209 0.56 19.72 -26.55
N MET A 210 1.65 20.35 -26.12
CA MET A 210 2.66 20.89 -27.02
C MET A 210 3.40 19.69 -27.62
N GLU A 211 2.93 19.24 -28.79
CA GLU A 211 3.81 18.52 -29.70
C GLU A 211 5.10 19.32 -29.79
N MET A 212 6.20 18.72 -29.33
CA MET A 212 7.55 19.27 -29.49
C MET A 212 7.85 19.33 -31.00
N GLY A 213 7.37 20.39 -31.65
CA GLY A 213 7.76 20.82 -32.97
C GLY A 213 9.19 21.37 -32.99
N PHE A 214 10.12 20.75 -32.26
CA PHE A 214 11.54 20.91 -32.53
C PHE A 214 11.88 19.99 -33.71
N SER A 215 11.54 20.45 -34.91
CA SER A 215 12.17 19.98 -36.15
C SER A 215 13.57 20.60 -36.25
N SER A 216 14.52 20.04 -35.51
CA SER A 216 15.93 20.14 -35.89
C SER A 216 16.31 18.81 -36.53
N PHE A 217 16.54 18.84 -37.84
CA PHE A 217 16.79 17.73 -38.76
C PHE A 217 15.53 17.04 -39.33
N GLY A 218 15.39 17.20 -40.65
CA GLY A 218 14.22 16.82 -41.43
C GLY A 218 13.95 15.31 -41.45
N GLY A 219 12.67 14.98 -41.36
CA GLY A 219 12.13 13.62 -41.46
C GLY A 219 10.72 13.56 -40.90
N GLN A 220 9.74 14.12 -41.62
CA GLN A 220 8.33 13.81 -41.37
C GLN A 220 8.09 12.32 -41.66
N ALA A 221 7.70 11.55 -40.65
CA ALA A 221 6.61 10.57 -40.74
C ALA A 221 6.49 9.77 -39.43
N LEU A 222 5.24 9.57 -39.00
CA LEU A 222 4.76 8.53 -38.09
C LEU A 222 5.04 8.73 -36.60
N PHE A 223 4.17 9.46 -35.89
CA PHE A 223 3.58 9.03 -34.60
C PHE A 223 2.39 9.91 -34.26
N GLN A 224 1.23 9.59 -34.82
CA GLN A 224 -0.06 10.07 -34.32
C GLN A 224 -0.87 8.82 -33.93
N LYS A 225 -1.05 8.57 -32.63
CA LYS A 225 -2.13 7.67 -32.17
C LYS A 225 -2.52 7.95 -30.71
N GLN A 226 -3.62 8.69 -30.63
CA GLN A 226 -4.77 8.54 -29.73
C GLN A 226 -4.51 8.52 -28.22
N GLY A 227 -4.75 9.68 -27.60
CA GLY A 227 -4.98 9.80 -26.17
C GLY A 227 -6.23 9.04 -25.74
N VAL A 228 -6.08 8.24 -24.69
CA VAL A 228 -7.18 7.55 -24.00
C VAL A 228 -7.99 8.59 -23.24
N LYS A 229 -9.28 8.71 -23.56
CA LYS A 229 -10.26 9.39 -22.69
C LYS A 229 -10.72 8.38 -21.63
N MET A 230 -10.41 8.63 -20.36
CA MET A 230 -11.13 7.97 -19.27
C MET A 230 -12.57 8.47 -19.28
N ARG A 231 -13.52 7.53 -19.34
CA ARG A 231 -14.94 7.74 -19.04
C ARG A 231 -15.20 7.36 -17.60
#